data_AF-A0A8K0Q3B6-F1
#
_entry.id   AF-A0A8K0Q3B6-F1
#
_cell.length_a   1.000
_cell.length_b   1.000
_cell.length_c   1.000
_cell.angle_alpha   90.00
_cell.angle_beta   90.00
_cell.angle_gamma   90.00
#
_symmetry.space_group_name_H-M   'P 1'
#
loop_
_entity.id
_entity.type
_entity.pdbx_description
1 polymer ?
#
loop_
_entity_poly.entity_id
_entity_poly.type
_entity_poly.pdbx_seq_one_letter_code
_entity_poly.pdbx_strand_id
1 'polypeptide(L)'
;MSGRQGSKRTGRVAIGCNACRVRHVRCDKNLPSCVACLKAGIECVRSLQVRFRNGLDSVDEDYSFSDSQTWVQHEKNLEYCDETAQLSQLYEGTPAEMDAGILLM
;
A
#
# COMPACT_ATOMS: atom_id res chain seq x y z
N MET A 1 -20.88 31.27 22.46
CA MET A 1 -19.63 30.58 22.07
C MET A 1 -19.97 29.14 21.79
N SER A 2 -20.33 28.81 20.55
CA SER A 2 -20.83 27.48 20.20
C SER A 2 -19.72 26.66 19.55
N GLY A 3 -19.29 25.62 20.26
CA GLY A 3 -18.20 24.72 19.87
C GLY A 3 -18.52 23.93 18.60
N ARG A 4 -17.53 23.89 17.69
CA ARG A 4 -17.57 23.18 16.41
C ARG A 4 -17.51 21.67 16.69
N GLN A 5 -18.60 20.96 16.39
CA GLN A 5 -18.70 19.50 16.58
C GLN A 5 -17.74 18.80 15.61
N GLY A 6 -16.88 17.93 16.17
CA GLY A 6 -15.93 17.12 15.40
C GLY A 6 -16.65 16.20 14.42
N SER A 7 -16.23 16.25 13.16
CA SER A 7 -16.70 15.37 12.09
C SER A 7 -16.51 13.90 12.49
N LYS A 8 -17.61 13.14 12.56
CA LYS A 8 -17.58 11.69 12.79
C LYS A 8 -16.78 11.06 11.64
N ARG A 9 -15.62 10.46 11.96
CA ARG A 9 -14.79 9.72 11.01
C ARG A 9 -15.67 8.71 10.29
N THR A 10 -15.91 8.95 8.99
CA THR A 10 -16.70 8.07 8.15
C THR A 10 -16.05 6.68 8.19
N GLY A 11 -16.80 5.68 8.66
CA GLY A 11 -16.35 4.28 8.65
C GLY A 11 -15.91 3.93 7.24
N ARG A 12 -14.66 3.52 7.09
CA ARG A 12 -14.01 3.32 5.78
C ARG A 12 -14.84 2.37 4.93
N VAL A 13 -14.96 2.68 3.65
CA VAL A 13 -15.64 1.82 2.66
C VAL A 13 -14.94 0.45 2.67
N ALA A 14 -15.63 -0.56 3.18
CA ALA A 14 -15.12 -1.92 3.21
C ALA A 14 -14.88 -2.42 1.78
N ILE A 15 -13.62 -2.78 1.54
CA ILE A 15 -13.08 -3.26 0.28
C ILE A 15 -13.63 -4.66 -0.07
N GLY A 16 -13.96 -4.87 -1.35
CA GLY A 16 -14.33 -6.21 -1.86
C GLY A 16 -13.14 -7.17 -1.95
N CYS A 17 -13.41 -8.48 -2.04
CA CYS A 17 -12.37 -9.49 -2.25
C CYS A 17 -11.60 -9.27 -3.57
N ASN A 18 -10.43 -9.90 -3.70
CA ASN A 18 -9.55 -9.73 -4.84
C ASN A 18 -10.23 -10.18 -6.15
N ALA A 19 -10.90 -11.33 -6.12
CA ALA A 19 -11.62 -11.87 -7.27
C ALA A 19 -12.71 -10.91 -7.82
N CYS A 20 -13.51 -10.29 -6.94
CA CYS A 20 -14.51 -9.33 -7.38
C CYS A 20 -13.90 -8.05 -7.95
N ARG A 21 -12.74 -7.62 -7.42
CA ARG A 21 -12.01 -6.45 -7.94
C ARG A 21 -11.47 -6.70 -9.33
N VAL A 22 -10.75 -7.80 -9.53
CA VAL A 22 -10.18 -8.17 -10.84
C VAL A 22 -11.27 -8.32 -11.90
N ARG A 23 -12.44 -8.85 -11.51
CA ARG A 23 -13.58 -9.04 -12.42
C ARG A 23 -14.50 -7.83 -12.54
N HIS A 24 -14.21 -6.73 -11.84
CA HIS A 24 -15.05 -5.53 -11.78
C HIS A 24 -16.53 -5.80 -11.45
N VAL A 25 -16.79 -6.71 -10.50
CA VAL A 25 -18.14 -7.02 -10.02
C VAL A 25 -18.35 -6.56 -8.58
N ARG A 26 -19.61 -6.30 -8.22
CA ARG A 26 -19.96 -5.92 -6.84
C ARG A 26 -19.72 -7.10 -5.88
N CYS A 27 -18.95 -6.83 -4.82
CA CYS A 27 -18.71 -7.79 -3.74
C CYS A 27 -19.70 -7.58 -2.59
N ASP A 28 -20.45 -8.62 -2.23
CA ASP A 28 -21.37 -8.68 -1.08
C ASP A 28 -20.66 -8.90 0.26
N LYS A 29 -19.34 -9.17 0.23
CA LYS A 29 -18.45 -9.21 1.41
C LYS A 29 -18.76 -10.28 2.46
N ASN A 30 -19.69 -11.21 2.21
CA ASN A 30 -19.97 -12.35 3.11
C ASN A 30 -18.75 -13.24 3.36
N LEU A 31 -18.61 -13.75 4.59
CA LEU A 31 -17.60 -14.74 4.97
C LEU A 31 -18.23 -16.13 5.10
N PRO A 32 -17.53 -17.23 4.75
CA PRO A 32 -16.13 -17.30 4.30
C PRO A 32 -15.92 -16.88 2.83
N SER A 33 -16.96 -16.94 1.99
CA SER A 33 -16.91 -16.58 0.57
C SER A 33 -18.08 -15.66 0.20
N CYS A 34 -17.84 -14.71 -0.71
CA CYS A 34 -18.90 -13.85 -1.22
C CYS A 34 -19.77 -14.59 -2.23
N VAL A 35 -21.03 -14.19 -2.38
CA VAL A 35 -22.01 -14.84 -3.27
C VAL A 35 -21.54 -14.85 -4.72
N ALA A 36 -20.87 -13.78 -5.17
CA ALA A 36 -20.33 -13.72 -6.53
C ALA A 36 -19.22 -14.76 -6.77
N CYS A 37 -18.33 -15.00 -5.79
CA CYS A 37 -17.30 -16.04 -5.86
C CYS A 37 -17.91 -17.44 -5.77
N LEU A 38 -18.88 -17.65 -4.87
CA LEU A 38 -19.59 -18.93 -4.73
C LEU A 38 -20.28 -19.33 -6.03
N LYS A 39 -21.04 -18.42 -6.64
CA LYS A 39 -21.73 -18.69 -7.92
C LYS A 39 -20.77 -18.97 -9.07
N ALA A 40 -19.61 -18.35 -9.04
CA ALA A 40 -18.58 -18.57 -10.05
C ALA A 40 -17.71 -19.81 -9.79
N GLY A 41 -17.86 -20.47 -8.63
CA GLY A 41 -17.05 -21.62 -8.27
C GLY A 41 -15.56 -21.30 -8.10
N ILE A 42 -15.21 -20.06 -7.75
CA ILE A 42 -13.82 -19.61 -7.59
C ILE A 42 -13.50 -19.31 -6.13
N GLU A 43 -12.20 -19.36 -5.82
CA GLU A 43 -11.70 -19.01 -4.49
C GLU A 43 -11.93 -17.53 -4.15
N CYS A 44 -12.41 -17.27 -2.93
CA CYS A 44 -12.67 -15.91 -2.45
C CYS A 44 -11.49 -15.37 -1.64
N VAL A 45 -10.42 -15.01 -2.34
CA VAL A 45 -9.20 -14.49 -1.69
C VAL A 45 -9.42 -13.05 -1.21
N ARG A 46 -9.21 -12.82 0.09
CA ARG A 46 -9.19 -11.50 0.71
C ARG A 46 -7.78 -11.18 1.16
N SER A 47 -7.16 -10.17 0.56
CA SER A 47 -5.85 -9.69 0.96
C SER A 47 -5.94 -8.77 2.17
N LEU A 48 -4.90 -8.79 3.02
CA LEU A 48 -4.73 -7.81 4.08
C LEU A 48 -4.62 -6.42 3.47
N GLN A 49 -5.35 -5.47 4.03
CA GLN A 49 -5.21 -4.07 3.64
C GLN A 49 -4.07 -3.44 4.43
N VAL A 50 -2.83 -3.69 4.00
CA VAL A 50 -1.67 -2.97 4.50
C VAL A 50 -1.74 -1.54 3.97
N ARG A 51 -1.73 -0.55 4.88
CA ARG A 51 -1.57 0.85 4.53
C ARG A 51 -0.30 1.34 5.20
N PHE A 52 0.61 1.84 4.39
CA PHE A 52 1.72 2.63 4.91
C PHE A 52 1.15 3.96 5.41
N ARG A 53 1.53 4.35 6.63
CA ARG A 53 1.27 5.71 7.09
C ARG A 53 2.22 6.61 6.31
N ASN A 54 1.71 7.65 5.64
CA ASN A 54 2.58 8.69 5.10
C ASN A 54 3.23 9.38 6.30
N GLY A 55 4.49 9.04 6.57
CA GLY A 55 5.23 9.49 7.75
C GLY A 55 5.74 10.93 7.66
N LEU A 56 5.19 11.77 6.78
CA LEU A 56 5.70 13.13 6.51
C LEU A 56 4.66 14.24 6.72
N ASP A 57 3.37 13.92 6.88
CA ASP A 57 2.33 14.95 7.03
C ASP A 57 2.14 15.39 8.50
N SER A 58 2.82 14.75 9.45
CA SER A 58 2.87 15.15 10.85
C SER A 58 4.23 15.78 11.14
N VAL A 59 4.30 17.10 11.00
CA VAL A 59 5.50 17.93 11.22
C VAL A 59 5.90 17.99 12.72
N ASP A 60 5.14 17.35 13.62
CA ASP A 60 5.23 17.55 15.07
C ASP A 60 5.58 16.31 15.89
N GLU A 61 5.98 15.19 15.29
CA GLU A 61 6.38 14.01 16.08
C GLU A 61 7.82 13.64 15.73
N ASP A 62 8.72 13.88 16.68
CA ASP A 62 10.06 13.30 16.67
C ASP A 62 9.91 11.81 16.33
N TYR A 63 10.67 11.30 15.35
CA TYR A 63 10.70 9.88 14.95
C TYR A 63 11.25 8.95 16.05
N SER A 64 11.04 9.31 17.32
CA SER A 64 11.37 8.53 18.49
C SER A 64 10.40 7.37 18.58
N PHE A 65 10.94 6.16 18.44
CA PHE A 65 10.22 4.95 18.77
C PHE A 65 9.89 4.95 20.27
N SER A 66 8.77 4.35 20.67
CA SER A 66 8.45 4.16 22.08
C SER A 66 9.55 3.39 22.79
N ASP A 67 9.94 3.79 24.01
CA ASP A 67 10.92 3.06 24.83
C ASP A 67 10.49 1.62 25.12
N SER A 68 9.18 1.36 25.10
CA SER A 68 8.60 0.02 25.30
C SER A 68 8.39 -0.77 23.99
N GLN A 69 8.88 -0.27 22.85
CA GLN A 69 8.75 -0.93 21.56
C GLN A 69 9.43 -2.31 21.61
N THR A 70 8.67 -3.37 21.29
CA THR A 70 9.23 -4.71 21.15
C THR A 70 9.97 -4.81 19.83
N TRP A 71 11.30 -4.87 19.88
CA TRP A 71 12.16 -5.09 18.72
C TRP A 71 12.23 -6.58 18.41
N VAL A 72 11.95 -6.95 17.16
CA VAL A 72 12.08 -8.34 16.71
C VAL A 72 13.53 -8.57 16.30
N GLN A 73 14.18 -9.57 16.89
CA GLN A 73 15.50 -10.01 16.41
C GLN A 73 15.30 -10.89 15.18
N HIS A 74 16.00 -10.57 14.11
CA HIS A 74 16.03 -11.39 12.91
C HIS A 74 16.92 -12.63 13.12
N GLU A 75 16.56 -13.77 12.54
CA GLU A 75 17.35 -15.00 12.66
C GLU A 75 18.66 -14.96 11.86
N LYS A 76 18.72 -14.15 10.79
CA LYS A 76 19.85 -14.06 9.85
C LYS A 76 20.62 -12.77 10.05
N ASN A 77 21.94 -12.78 9.86
CA ASN A 77 22.70 -11.53 9.83
C ASN A 77 22.25 -10.66 8.64
N LEU A 78 21.68 -9.49 8.90
CA LEU A 78 21.27 -8.55 7.87
C LEU A 78 22.45 -7.62 7.57
N GLU A 79 22.91 -7.64 6.32
CA GLU A 79 23.91 -6.70 5.82
C GLU A 79 23.19 -5.55 5.10
N TYR A 80 23.60 -4.32 5.42
CA TYR A 80 23.10 -3.14 4.73
C TYR A 80 23.80 -3.02 3.37
N CYS A 81 23.03 -3.12 2.29
CA CYS A 81 23.50 -2.89 0.93
C CYS A 81 23.02 -1.52 0.45
N ASP A 82 23.95 -0.58 0.23
CA ASP A 82 23.63 0.72 -0.33
C ASP A 82 23.56 0.67 -1.87
N GLU A 83 22.37 0.45 -2.41
CA GLU A 83 22.13 0.44 -3.86
C GLU A 83 21.99 1.85 -4.47
N THR A 84 22.04 2.91 -3.66
CA THR A 84 21.76 4.30 -4.08
C THR A 84 22.63 4.73 -5.25
N ALA A 85 23.93 4.42 -5.21
CA ALA A 85 24.86 4.80 -6.26
C ALA A 85 24.55 4.12 -7.61
N GLN A 86 24.19 2.83 -7.59
CA GLN A 86 23.82 2.08 -8.79
C GLN A 86 22.49 2.58 -9.37
N LEU A 87 21.50 2.85 -8.50
CA LEU A 87 20.22 3.39 -8.91
C LEU A 87 20.34 4.81 -9.47
N SER A 88 21.17 5.69 -8.87
CA SER A 88 21.39 7.06 -9.37
C SER A 88 21.89 7.06 -10.81
N GLN A 89 22.84 6.17 -11.14
CA GLN A 89 23.41 6.05 -12.48
C GLN A 89 22.37 5.65 -13.55
N LEU A 90 21.33 4.89 -13.18
CA LEU A 90 20.23 4.54 -14.11
C LEU A 90 19.37 5.75 -14.46
N TYR A 91 19.27 6.75 -13.57
CA TYR A 91 18.49 7.97 -13.78
C TYR A 91 19.32 9.13 -14.34
N GLU A 92 20.64 9.11 -14.19
CA GLU A 92 21.58 10.08 -14.78
C GLU A 92 21.82 9.87 -16.29
N GLY A 93 20.86 9.27 -16.98
CA GLY A 93 20.88 9.07 -18.43
C GLY A 93 21.16 10.39 -19.16
N THR A 94 22.17 10.37 -20.03
CA THR A 94 22.50 11.51 -20.86
C THR A 94 21.29 11.95 -21.69
N PRO A 95 21.09 13.26 -21.93
CA PRO A 95 19.92 13.77 -22.67
C PRO A 95 19.73 13.23 -24.10
N ALA A 96 20.69 12.44 -24.62
CA ALA A 96 20.72 11.98 -26.00
C ALA A 96 19.84 10.75 -26.31
N GLU A 97 19.40 10.00 -25.30
CA GLU A 97 18.59 8.77 -25.52
C GLU A 97 17.07 8.98 -25.28
N MET A 98 16.67 10.19 -24.88
CA MET A 98 15.27 10.52 -24.58
C MET A 98 14.42 10.77 -25.85
N ASP A 99 15.04 10.89 -27.02
CA ASP A 99 14.38 11.30 -28.28
C ASP A 99 14.25 10.17 -29.32
N ALA A 100 14.71 8.95 -29.00
CA ALA A 100 14.68 7.82 -29.94
C ALA A 100 13.57 6.78 -29.66
N GLY A 101 12.74 6.98 -28.63
CA GLY A 101 11.78 5.98 -28.16
C GLY A 101 10.29 6.28 -28.37
N ILE A 102 9.91 7.51 -28.76
CA ILE A 102 8.49 7.90 -28.92
C ILE A 102 8.02 7.79 -30.39
N LEU A 103 8.87 7.32 -31.30
CA LEU A 103 8.50 7.06 -32.69
C LEU A 103 8.47 5.56 -33.00
N LEU A 104 7.63 4.79 -32.31
CA LEU A 104 7.07 3.50 -32.78
C LEU A 104 6.04 2.96 -31.76
N MET A 105 4.82 3.50 -31.80
CA MET A 105 3.53 2.78 -31.85
C MET A 105 2.39 3.77 -32.05
#